data_AF-A0A1Y1ZEZ5-F1
#
_entry.id   AF-A0A1Y1ZEZ5-F1
#
_cell.length_a   1.000
_cell.length_b   1.000
_cell.length_c   1.000
_cell.angle_alpha   90.00
_cell.angle_beta   90.00
_cell.angle_gamma   90.00
#
_symmetry.space_group_name_H-M   'P 1'
#
loop_
_entity.id
_entity.type
_entity.pdbx_description
1 polymer ?
#
loop_
_entity_poly.entity_id
_entity_poly.type
_entity_poly.pdbx_seq_one_letter_code
_entity_poly.pdbx_strand_id
1 'polypeptide(L)'
;MVDALDECSELHVREVVKFLEELSLVAVGANVTLKLCLSGRHYPTISIKKSLQLIVEEKEEHDKDIARYVRDNLTKRDICIESEIQRKAVGVVWVVLVVAMLNRAYDEGRVETMQQKLRELPSDLERVFETLVCKGNPGKYKTISLLQWVLFARRMLKPEELYFAWLERTQRNWEPGINQKSQGRISSDESLIPPEGSLRHAREKMSRRRRLNSSLRRSTTSFCETEDSGNWNLNWSRTPSEQATAI
;
A
#
# COMPACT_ATOMS: atom_id res chain seq x y z
N MET A 1 -21.22 -12.01 -0.77
CA MET A 1 -20.50 -10.75 -1.05
C MET A 1 -19.28 -11.12 -1.87
N VAL A 2 -19.05 -10.43 -2.98
CA VAL A 2 -17.86 -10.62 -3.82
C VAL A 2 -17.09 -9.31 -3.71
N ASP A 3 -15.87 -9.39 -3.18
CA ASP A 3 -15.04 -8.22 -2.91
C ASP A 3 -13.87 -8.13 -3.89
N ALA A 4 -13.40 -6.89 -4.10
CA ALA A 4 -12.29 -6.54 -4.99
C ALA A 4 -12.43 -7.16 -6.38
N LEU A 5 -13.62 -7.04 -6.96
CA LEU A 5 -13.96 -7.65 -8.25
C LEU A 5 -13.04 -7.18 -9.38
N ASP A 6 -12.52 -5.96 -9.28
CA ASP A 6 -11.54 -5.36 -10.21
C ASP A 6 -10.16 -6.01 -10.21
N GLU A 7 -9.82 -6.84 -9.22
CA GLU A 7 -8.54 -7.56 -9.15
C GLU A 7 -8.49 -8.76 -10.12
N CYS A 8 -9.62 -9.12 -10.73
CA CYS A 8 -9.70 -10.13 -11.77
C CYS A 8 -9.47 -9.52 -13.17
N SER A 9 -9.10 -10.35 -14.14
CA SER A 9 -9.08 -9.90 -15.54
C SER A 9 -10.50 -9.49 -15.97
N GLU A 10 -10.59 -8.48 -16.82
CA GLU A 10 -11.89 -7.94 -17.27
C GLU A 10 -12.81 -9.04 -17.82
N LEU A 11 -12.26 -9.99 -18.59
CA LEU A 11 -13.01 -11.14 -19.12
C LEU A 11 -13.64 -11.96 -17.99
N HIS A 12 -12.86 -12.32 -16.96
CA HIS A 12 -13.38 -13.07 -15.83
C HIS A 12 -14.41 -12.27 -15.04
N VAL A 13 -14.23 -10.96 -14.90
CA VAL A 13 -15.24 -10.14 -14.21
C VAL A 13 -16.56 -10.15 -14.97
N ARG A 14 -16.54 -10.01 -16.30
CA ARG A 14 -17.73 -10.08 -17.14
C ARG A 14 -18.43 -11.43 -17.03
N GLU A 15 -17.68 -12.52 -16.99
CA GLU A 15 -18.21 -13.87 -16.77
C GLU A 15 -18.88 -14.02 -15.40
N VAL A 16 -18.21 -13.55 -14.34
CA VAL A 16 -18.75 -13.59 -12.97
C VAL A 16 -20.03 -12.76 -12.88
N VAL A 17 -20.04 -11.55 -13.41
CA VAL A 17 -21.24 -10.69 -13.41
C VAL A 17 -22.38 -11.34 -14.16
N LYS A 18 -22.14 -11.89 -15.36
CA LYS A 18 -23.15 -12.58 -16.15
C LYS A 18 -23.73 -13.78 -15.39
N PHE A 19 -22.87 -14.60 -14.79
CA PHE A 19 -23.30 -15.74 -13.99
C PHE A 19 -24.18 -15.32 -12.81
N LEU A 20 -23.81 -14.23 -12.11
CA LEU A 20 -24.57 -13.70 -10.99
C LEU A 20 -25.93 -13.13 -11.42
N GLU A 21 -26.01 -12.50 -12.59
CA GLU A 21 -27.27 -12.06 -13.18
C GLU A 21 -28.18 -13.26 -13.49
N GLU A 22 -27.65 -14.31 -14.13
CA GLU A 22 -28.41 -15.54 -14.42
C GLU A 22 -28.89 -16.21 -13.13
N LEU A 23 -28.02 -16.33 -12.13
CA LEU A 23 -28.36 -16.87 -10.82
C LEU A 23 -29.49 -16.08 -10.15
N SER A 24 -29.50 -14.76 -10.30
CA SER A 24 -30.57 -13.91 -9.75
C SER A 24 -31.93 -14.19 -10.38
N LEU A 25 -31.97 -14.47 -11.69
CA LEU A 25 -33.21 -14.82 -12.39
C LEU A 25 -33.75 -16.18 -11.94
N VAL A 26 -32.87 -17.17 -11.77
CA VAL A 26 -33.24 -18.49 -11.26
C VAL A 26 -33.79 -18.40 -9.84
N ALA A 27 -33.16 -17.61 -8.96
CA ALA A 27 -33.61 -17.42 -7.59
C ALA A 27 -35.02 -16.80 -7.52
N VAL A 28 -35.29 -15.78 -8.36
CA VAL A 28 -36.63 -15.19 -8.47
C VAL A 28 -37.66 -16.23 -8.94
N GLY A 29 -37.33 -17.03 -9.96
CA GLY A 29 -38.21 -18.10 -10.46
C GLY A 29 -38.50 -19.19 -9.43
N ALA A 30 -37.54 -19.47 -8.54
CA ALA A 30 -37.69 -20.42 -7.43
C ALA A 30 -38.34 -19.81 -6.17
N ASN A 31 -38.75 -18.53 -6.21
CA ASN A 31 -39.27 -17.78 -5.06
C ASN A 31 -38.29 -17.72 -3.86
N VAL A 32 -36.98 -17.64 -4.15
CA VAL A 32 -35.90 -17.53 -3.17
C VAL A 32 -35.34 -16.11 -3.18
N THR A 33 -35.14 -15.52 -1.99
CA THR A 33 -34.51 -14.20 -1.87
C THR A 33 -32.99 -14.31 -1.98
N LEU A 34 -32.42 -13.79 -3.06
CA LEU A 34 -30.97 -13.68 -3.25
C LEU A 34 -30.52 -12.22 -3.06
N LYS A 35 -29.55 -11.99 -2.17
CA LYS A 35 -28.93 -10.66 -1.97
C LYS A 35 -27.46 -10.72 -2.38
N LEU A 36 -27.10 -9.94 -3.40
CA LEU A 36 -25.74 -9.85 -3.92
C LEU A 36 -25.18 -8.45 -3.65
N CYS A 37 -23.93 -8.42 -3.21
CA CYS A 37 -23.15 -7.21 -3.03
C CYS A 37 -21.80 -7.43 -3.69
N LEU A 38 -21.45 -6.54 -4.61
CA LEU A 38 -20.22 -6.53 -5.39
C LEU A 38 -19.49 -5.23 -5.07
N SER A 39 -18.22 -5.33 -4.72
CA SER A 39 -17.33 -4.19 -4.50
C SER A 39 -16.12 -4.25 -5.42
N GLY A 40 -15.64 -3.08 -5.83
CA GLY A 40 -14.45 -2.91 -6.63
C GLY A 40 -14.22 -1.44 -7.01
N ARG A 41 -13.11 -1.15 -7.68
CA ARG A 41 -12.79 0.18 -8.21
C ARG A 41 -13.59 0.51 -9.47
N HIS A 42 -13.51 1.76 -9.92
CA HIS A 42 -14.19 2.27 -11.12
C HIS A 42 -13.77 1.61 -12.44
N TYR A 43 -12.69 0.82 -12.44
CA TYR A 43 -12.18 0.10 -13.60
C TYR A 43 -12.06 -1.40 -13.28
N PRO A 44 -12.48 -2.31 -14.17
CA PRO A 44 -13.13 -2.05 -15.46
C PRO A 44 -14.59 -1.62 -15.32
N THR A 45 -15.08 -0.76 -16.23
CA THR A 45 -16.49 -0.37 -16.26
C THR A 45 -17.34 -1.51 -16.81
N ILE A 46 -18.11 -2.16 -15.93
CA ILE A 46 -18.97 -3.29 -16.29
C ILE A 46 -20.41 -2.93 -15.99
N SER A 47 -21.26 -2.97 -17.02
CA SER A 47 -22.68 -2.70 -16.89
C SER A 47 -23.40 -3.91 -16.28
N ILE A 48 -24.17 -3.65 -15.23
CA ILE A 48 -25.08 -4.63 -14.61
C ILE A 48 -26.49 -4.11 -14.85
N LYS A 49 -27.37 -4.94 -15.43
CA LYS A 49 -28.69 -4.48 -15.91
C LYS A 49 -29.62 -4.02 -14.80
N LYS A 50 -29.55 -4.66 -13.64
CA LYS A 50 -30.36 -4.36 -12.46
C LYS A 50 -29.47 -4.35 -11.22
N SER A 51 -28.84 -3.20 -10.96
CA SER A 51 -28.03 -2.99 -9.77
C SER A 51 -28.40 -1.70 -9.06
N LEU A 52 -28.20 -1.70 -7.75
CA LEU A 52 -28.10 -0.47 -6.97
C LEU A 52 -26.62 -0.14 -6.86
N GLN A 53 -26.19 0.98 -7.44
CA GLN A 53 -24.81 1.42 -7.38
C GLN A 53 -24.62 2.40 -6.22
N LEU A 54 -23.63 2.12 -5.37
CA LEU A 54 -23.15 3.03 -4.34
C LEU A 54 -21.73 3.46 -4.72
N ILE A 55 -21.56 4.71 -5.12
CA ILE A 55 -20.24 5.31 -5.34
C ILE A 55 -19.87 6.05 -4.06
N VAL A 56 -18.86 5.54 -3.35
CA VAL A 56 -18.46 6.07 -2.02
C VAL A 56 -17.95 7.50 -2.14
N GLU A 57 -17.16 7.77 -3.18
CA GLU A 57 -16.51 9.07 -3.43
C GLU A 57 -17.50 10.20 -3.78
N GLU A 58 -18.70 9.86 -4.26
CA GLU A 58 -19.74 10.84 -4.61
C GLU A 58 -20.69 11.17 -3.47
N LYS A 59 -20.52 10.53 -2.29
CA LYS A 59 -21.33 10.83 -1.12
C LYS A 59 -20.74 12.02 -0.37
N GLU A 60 -21.54 13.06 -0.15
CA GLU A 60 -21.16 14.22 0.66
C GLU A 60 -20.71 13.83 2.09
N GLU A 61 -21.21 12.70 2.59
CA GLU A 61 -20.80 12.12 3.87
C GLU A 61 -19.33 11.68 3.88
N HIS A 62 -18.76 11.31 2.73
CA HIS A 62 -17.37 10.89 2.60
C HIS A 62 -16.39 12.00 3.01
N ASP A 63 -16.61 13.22 2.50
CA ASP A 63 -15.78 14.37 2.85
C ASP A 63 -15.93 14.75 4.33
N LYS A 64 -17.15 14.61 4.87
CA LYS A 64 -17.42 14.83 6.30
C LYS A 64 -16.71 13.80 7.17
N ASP A 65 -16.67 12.55 6.75
CA ASP A 65 -15.96 11.47 7.43
C ASP A 65 -14.45 11.66 7.39
N ILE A 66 -13.91 12.11 6.26
CA ILE A 66 -12.49 12.51 6.15
C ILE A 66 -12.19 13.67 7.11
N ALA A 67 -12.99 14.73 7.08
CA ALA A 67 -12.79 15.89 7.96
C ALA A 67 -12.86 15.50 9.44
N ARG A 68 -13.80 14.62 9.79
CA ARG A 68 -13.91 14.06 11.14
C ARG A 68 -12.68 13.24 11.51
N TYR A 69 -12.24 12.33 10.64
CA TYR A 69 -11.05 11.52 10.87
C TYR A 69 -9.83 12.39 11.15
N VAL A 70 -9.58 13.42 10.35
CA VAL A 70 -8.45 14.34 10.54
C VAL A 70 -8.53 15.03 11.90
N ARG A 71 -9.70 15.57 12.26
CA ARG A 71 -9.92 16.26 13.53
C ARG A 71 -9.70 15.36 14.76
N ASP A 72 -10.08 14.09 14.63
CA ASP A 72 -10.03 13.13 15.72
C ASP A 72 -8.64 12.49 15.89
N ASN A 73 -7.82 12.45 14.83
CA ASN A 73 -6.54 11.74 14.82
C ASN A 73 -5.30 12.64 14.77
N LEU A 74 -5.43 13.96 14.54
CA LEU A 74 -4.30 14.89 14.67
C LEU A 74 -3.93 15.10 16.15
N THR A 75 -2.66 14.87 16.50
CA THR A 75 -2.14 15.07 17.87
C THR A 75 -2.33 16.52 18.34
N LYS A 76 -2.13 17.47 17.42
CA LYS A 76 -2.38 18.89 17.66
C LYS A 76 -3.36 19.43 16.63
N ARG A 77 -4.49 19.93 17.12
CA ARG A 77 -5.50 20.61 16.29
C ARG A 77 -4.98 21.96 15.79
N ASP A 78 -5.15 22.18 14.50
CA ASP A 78 -4.80 23.41 13.78
C ASP A 78 -5.71 23.49 12.56
N ILE A 79 -6.56 24.53 12.51
CA ILE A 79 -7.57 24.72 11.46
C ILE A 79 -6.93 24.87 10.08
N CYS A 80 -5.75 25.50 9.99
CA CYS A 80 -5.04 25.67 8.72
C CYS A 80 -4.52 24.33 8.20
N ILE A 81 -4.00 23.49 9.09
CA ILE A 81 -3.54 22.14 8.73
C ILE A 81 -4.74 21.27 8.33
N GLU A 82 -5.81 21.26 9.12
CA GLU A 82 -7.03 20.49 8.82
C GLU A 82 -7.60 20.85 7.44
N SER A 83 -7.66 22.14 7.13
CA SER A 83 -8.16 22.64 5.84
C SER A 83 -7.24 22.25 4.68
N GLU A 84 -5.93 22.33 4.87
CA GLU A 84 -4.96 21.98 3.83
C GLU A 84 -4.91 20.46 3.56
N ILE A 85 -5.10 19.62 4.59
CA ILE A 85 -5.27 18.17 4.42
C ILE A 85 -6.53 17.87 3.60
N GLN A 86 -7.67 18.46 3.96
CA GLN A 86 -8.93 18.26 3.24
C GLN A 86 -8.81 18.69 1.77
N ARG A 87 -8.14 19.81 1.50
CA ARG A 87 -7.91 20.30 0.14
C ARG A 87 -7.03 19.39 -0.71
N LYS A 88 -6.07 18.69 -0.08
CA LYS A 88 -5.12 17.79 -0.77
C LYS A 88 -5.56 16.33 -0.80
N ALA A 89 -6.58 15.95 -0.04
CA ALA A 89 -6.98 14.56 0.12
C ALA A 89 -7.44 13.94 -1.21
N VAL A 90 -6.78 12.83 -1.61
CA VAL A 90 -7.18 12.01 -2.75
C VAL A 90 -7.59 10.63 -2.22
N GLY A 91 -8.66 10.64 -1.42
CA GLY A 91 -9.21 9.45 -0.76
C GLY A 91 -8.60 9.12 0.62
N VAL A 92 -9.18 8.11 1.26
CA VAL A 92 -8.95 7.79 2.68
C VAL A 92 -7.51 7.36 2.97
N VAL A 93 -6.91 6.55 2.09
CA VAL A 93 -5.54 6.03 2.31
C VAL A 93 -4.53 7.17 2.40
N TRP A 94 -4.65 8.18 1.54
CA TRP A 94 -3.77 9.35 1.59
C TRP A 94 -3.89 10.06 2.93
N VAL A 95 -5.11 10.32 3.39
CA VAL A 95 -5.39 11.04 4.64
C VAL A 95 -4.80 10.32 5.85
N VAL A 96 -5.03 9.00 5.95
CA VAL A 96 -4.51 8.18 7.05
C VAL A 96 -2.98 8.23 7.11
N LEU A 97 -2.31 8.10 5.96
CA LEU A 97 -0.86 8.14 5.87
C LEU A 97 -0.30 9.52 6.25
N VAL A 98 -0.90 10.59 5.70
CA VAL A 98 -0.44 11.96 5.95
C VAL A 98 -0.64 12.35 7.40
N VAL A 99 -1.79 12.05 8.01
CA VAL A 99 -2.04 12.31 9.44
C VAL A 99 -0.98 11.61 10.32
N ALA A 100 -0.67 10.34 10.03
CA ALA A 100 0.38 9.62 10.77
C ALA A 100 1.77 10.27 10.60
N MET A 101 2.12 10.71 9.39
CA MET A 101 3.38 11.39 9.13
C MET A 101 3.48 12.75 9.84
N LEU A 102 2.38 13.49 9.89
CA LEU A 102 2.31 14.79 10.56
C LEU A 102 2.40 14.65 12.08
N ASN A 103 1.72 13.65 12.66
CA ASN A 103 1.83 13.35 14.08
C ASN A 103 3.27 12.99 14.45
N ARG A 104 3.94 12.17 13.64
CA ARG A 104 5.36 11.86 13.85
C ARG A 104 6.26 13.10 13.75
N ALA A 105 6.02 13.97 12.78
CA ALA A 105 6.76 15.22 12.65
C ALA A 105 6.52 16.17 13.83
N TYR A 106 5.33 16.11 14.44
CA TYR A 106 5.03 16.82 15.68
C TYR A 106 5.78 16.21 16.87
N ASP A 107 5.82 14.88 17.00
CA ASP A 107 6.56 14.21 18.08
C ASP A 107 8.08 14.49 18.00
N GLU A 108 8.62 14.64 16.79
CA GLU A 108 10.03 14.94 16.53
C GLU A 108 10.36 16.45 16.61
N GLY A 109 9.36 17.34 16.75
CA GLY A 109 9.56 18.78 16.59
C GLY A 109 8.43 19.67 17.12
N ARG A 110 8.22 20.84 16.48
CA ARG A 110 7.13 21.78 16.82
C ARG A 110 6.05 21.77 15.73
N VAL A 111 4.93 22.45 15.99
CA VAL A 111 3.83 22.64 15.02
C VAL A 111 4.31 23.24 13.68
N GLU A 112 5.32 24.10 13.70
CA GLU A 112 5.94 24.68 12.50
C GLU A 112 6.48 23.58 11.56
N THR A 113 7.10 22.55 12.13
CA THR A 113 7.63 21.38 11.40
C THR A 113 6.51 20.60 10.73
N MET A 114 5.37 20.48 11.40
CA MET A 114 4.17 19.81 10.87
C MET A 114 3.60 20.57 9.66
N GLN A 115 3.46 21.90 9.75
CA GLN A 115 3.00 22.72 8.63
C GLN A 115 3.97 22.68 7.44
N GLN A 116 5.28 22.73 7.71
CA GLN A 116 6.29 22.59 6.65
C GLN A 116 6.20 21.21 5.99
N LYS A 117 6.06 20.14 6.79
CA LYS A 117 5.92 18.79 6.27
C LYS A 117 4.70 18.63 5.38
N LEU A 118 3.56 19.20 5.78
CA LEU A 118 2.33 19.17 4.98
C LEU A 118 2.49 19.89 3.63
N ARG A 119 3.26 20.98 3.57
CA ARG A 119 3.57 21.67 2.32
C ARG A 119 4.43 20.82 1.38
N GLU A 120 5.42 20.12 1.93
CA GLU A 120 6.32 19.22 1.19
C GLU A 120 5.61 17.95 0.69
N LEU A 121 4.54 17.51 1.36
CA LEU A 121 3.82 16.30 0.98
C LEU A 121 3.02 16.50 -0.32
N PRO A 122 3.20 15.62 -1.31
CA PRO A 122 2.43 15.67 -2.56
C PRO A 122 0.97 15.27 -2.31
N SER A 123 0.05 15.84 -3.10
CA SER A 123 -1.36 15.40 -3.12
C SER A 123 -1.55 14.03 -3.79
N ASP A 124 -0.55 13.60 -4.55
CA ASP A 124 -0.54 12.31 -5.23
C ASP A 124 -0.11 11.17 -4.29
N LEU A 125 -0.91 10.10 -4.26
CA LEU A 125 -0.69 8.96 -3.36
C LEU A 125 0.58 8.17 -3.70
N GLU A 126 0.92 8.03 -4.99
CA GLU A 126 2.15 7.34 -5.42
C GLU A 126 3.38 8.05 -4.85
N ARG A 127 3.43 9.38 -4.95
CA ARG A 127 4.53 10.17 -4.39
C ARG A 127 4.54 10.19 -2.86
N VAL A 128 3.40 10.00 -2.19
CA VAL A 128 3.37 9.76 -0.74
C VAL A 128 4.02 8.41 -0.41
N PHE A 129 3.73 7.36 -1.17
CA PHE A 129 4.40 6.06 -0.99
C PHE A 129 5.90 6.15 -1.26
N GLU A 130 6.34 6.88 -2.28
CA GLU A 130 7.77 7.14 -2.51
C GLU A 130 8.42 7.81 -1.29
N THR A 131 7.74 8.76 -0.68
CA THR A 131 8.23 9.42 0.53
C THR A 131 8.35 8.43 1.69
N LEU A 132 7.36 7.55 1.89
CA LEU A 132 7.36 6.55 2.95
C LEU A 132 8.42 5.45 2.75
N VAL A 133 8.63 5.02 1.51
CA VAL A 133 9.54 3.91 1.17
C VAL A 133 10.97 4.42 0.97
N CYS A 134 11.17 5.51 0.24
CA CYS A 134 12.50 6.00 -0.14
C CYS A 134 13.07 7.07 0.82
N LYS A 135 12.31 8.09 1.26
CA LYS A 135 12.88 9.28 1.94
C LYS A 135 13.05 9.07 3.45
N GLY A 136 14.29 9.18 3.95
CA GLY A 136 14.59 9.19 5.39
C GLY A 136 14.27 7.88 6.14
N ASN A 137 13.99 6.77 5.44
CA ASN A 137 13.61 5.51 6.05
C ASN A 137 14.83 4.60 6.26
N PRO A 138 15.33 4.41 7.51
CA PRO A 138 16.44 3.51 7.79
C PRO A 138 16.11 2.04 7.47
N GLY A 139 14.82 1.71 7.41
CA GLY A 139 14.28 0.41 7.01
C GLY A 139 14.06 0.24 5.51
N LYS A 140 14.33 1.24 4.67
CA LYS A 140 14.05 1.23 3.21
C LYS A 140 14.42 -0.08 2.53
N TYR A 141 15.67 -0.53 2.69
CA TYR A 141 16.14 -1.76 2.04
C TYR A 141 15.39 -3.01 2.53
N LYS A 142 14.95 -3.02 3.80
CA LYS A 142 14.15 -4.12 4.36
C LYS A 142 12.74 -4.09 3.78
N THR A 143 12.09 -2.92 3.74
CA THR A 143 10.77 -2.73 3.14
C THR A 143 10.77 -3.14 1.67
N ILE A 144 11.74 -2.67 0.88
CA ILE A 144 11.89 -3.06 -0.52
C ILE A 144 12.07 -4.58 -0.66
N SER A 145 12.84 -5.21 0.23
CA SER A 145 13.06 -6.66 0.17
C SER A 145 11.77 -7.45 0.47
N LEU A 146 11.00 -7.00 1.46
CA LEU A 146 9.69 -7.58 1.77
C LEU A 146 8.73 -7.45 0.58
N LEU A 147 8.62 -6.25 0.01
CA LEU A 147 7.80 -6.00 -1.18
C LEU A 147 8.23 -6.89 -2.35
N GLN A 148 9.54 -7.00 -2.61
CA GLN A 148 10.06 -7.89 -3.65
C GLN A 148 9.73 -9.36 -3.40
N TRP A 149 9.79 -9.84 -2.16
CA TRP A 149 9.43 -11.22 -1.85
C TRP A 149 7.95 -11.48 -2.11
N VAL A 150 7.07 -10.56 -1.69
CA VAL A 150 5.63 -10.71 -1.92
C VAL A 150 5.30 -10.64 -3.41
N LEU A 151 5.79 -9.62 -4.12
CA LEU A 151 5.45 -9.36 -5.52
C LEU A 151 6.03 -10.39 -6.50
N PHE A 152 7.23 -10.91 -6.24
CA PHE A 152 7.91 -11.84 -7.13
C PHE A 152 7.84 -13.30 -6.66
N ALA A 153 7.09 -13.60 -5.60
CA ALA A 153 6.85 -14.98 -5.22
C ALA A 153 5.91 -15.66 -6.22
N ARG A 154 6.28 -16.85 -6.68
CA ARG A 154 5.44 -17.67 -7.59
C ARG A 154 4.19 -18.24 -6.93
N ARG A 155 4.08 -18.11 -5.62
CA ARG A 155 2.94 -18.50 -4.81
C ARG A 155 2.85 -17.54 -3.64
N MET A 156 1.68 -17.42 -3.04
CA MET A 156 1.52 -16.70 -1.78
C MET A 156 2.50 -17.26 -0.74
N LEU A 157 3.27 -16.36 -0.13
CA LEU A 157 4.17 -16.67 0.97
C LEU A 157 3.36 -16.75 2.26
N LYS A 158 3.64 -17.75 3.09
CA LYS A 158 3.03 -17.78 4.42
C LYS A 158 3.69 -16.74 5.33
N PRO A 159 2.98 -16.19 6.33
CA PRO A 159 3.56 -15.23 7.29
C PRO A 159 4.85 -15.75 7.95
N GLU A 160 4.92 -17.04 8.26
CA GLU A 160 6.10 -17.66 8.87
C GLU A 160 7.30 -17.62 7.91
N GLU A 161 7.07 -17.86 6.61
CA GLU A 161 8.13 -17.83 5.60
C GLU A 161 8.69 -16.42 5.42
N LEU A 162 7.82 -15.41 5.42
CA LEU A 162 8.21 -14.00 5.39
C LEU A 162 8.98 -13.61 6.65
N TYR A 163 8.53 -14.06 7.83
CA TYR A 163 9.19 -13.80 9.10
C TYR A 163 10.62 -14.36 9.13
N PHE A 164 10.81 -15.63 8.74
CA PHE A 164 12.14 -16.24 8.71
C PHE A 164 13.06 -15.60 7.65
N ALA A 165 12.52 -15.27 6.48
CA ALA A 165 13.28 -14.56 5.45
C ALA A 165 13.75 -13.18 5.95
N TRP A 166 12.87 -12.48 6.68
CA TRP A 166 13.19 -11.20 7.30
C TRP A 166 14.31 -11.35 8.35
N LEU A 167 14.19 -12.33 9.24
CA LEU A 167 15.17 -12.59 10.30
C LEU A 167 16.57 -12.92 9.75
N GLU A 168 16.66 -13.77 8.72
CA GLU A 168 17.93 -14.13 8.07
C GLU A 168 18.61 -12.91 7.41
N ARG A 169 17.79 -11.97 6.93
CA ARG A 169 18.28 -10.74 6.29
C ARG A 169 18.70 -9.68 7.31
N THR A 170 18.06 -9.63 8.49
CA THR A 170 18.47 -8.74 9.57
C THR A 170 19.75 -9.20 10.27
N GLN A 171 19.96 -10.51 10.44
CA GLN A 171 21.17 -11.03 11.10
C GLN A 171 22.45 -10.87 10.26
N ARG A 172 22.35 -10.75 8.93
CA ARG A 172 23.51 -10.47 8.07
C ARG A 172 24.03 -9.03 8.14
N ASN A 173 23.27 -8.11 8.76
CA ASN A 173 23.68 -6.72 8.98
C ASN A 173 24.13 -6.45 10.43
N TRP A 174 24.28 -7.49 11.26
CA TRP A 174 24.92 -7.39 12.56
C TRP A 174 26.42 -7.59 12.38
N GLU A 175 27.20 -6.51 12.37
CA GLU A 175 28.61 -6.62 12.72
C GLU A 175 28.71 -6.68 14.25
N PRO A 176 29.26 -7.74 14.85
CA PRO A 176 29.58 -7.71 16.26
C PRO A 176 30.74 -6.72 16.45
N GLY A 177 30.41 -5.50 16.86
CA GLY A 177 31.38 -4.57 17.41
C GLY A 177 32.11 -5.26 18.56
N ILE A 178 33.40 -5.48 18.36
CA ILE A 178 34.29 -6.11 19.33
C ILE A 178 34.47 -5.14 20.51
N ASN A 179 34.44 -5.70 21.72
CA ASN A 179 34.72 -5.12 23.05
C ASN A 179 33.57 -4.44 23.81
N GLN A 180 32.97 -5.23 24.71
CA GLN A 180 33.01 -4.89 26.14
C GLN A 180 33.00 -6.17 26.99
N LYS A 181 34.16 -6.46 27.61
CA LYS A 181 34.20 -7.30 28.82
C LYS A 181 33.55 -6.50 29.93
N SER A 182 32.40 -6.95 30.42
CA SER A 182 32.01 -6.83 31.83
C SER A 182 30.85 -7.77 32.11
N GLN A 183 30.99 -8.58 33.15
CA GLN A 183 30.05 -9.57 33.61
C GLN A 183 28.63 -9.03 33.83
N GLY A 184 27.64 -9.82 33.43
CA GLY A 184 26.24 -9.68 33.82
C GLY A 184 25.44 -10.88 33.33
N ARG A 185 25.41 -11.94 34.14
CA ARG A 185 24.71 -13.21 33.89
C ARG A 185 23.20 -12.94 33.82
N ILE A 186 22.57 -13.13 32.65
CA ILE A 186 21.11 -13.26 32.54
C ILE A 186 20.81 -14.60 31.85
N SER A 187 19.99 -15.37 32.55
CA SER A 187 19.53 -16.72 32.26
C SER A 187 18.97 -16.85 30.84
N SER A 188 19.44 -17.86 30.12
CA SER A 188 18.89 -18.33 28.86
C SER A 188 17.51 -18.94 29.08
N ASP A 189 16.49 -18.41 28.40
CA ASP A 189 15.30 -19.18 28.05
C ASP A 189 15.46 -19.60 26.57
N GLU A 190 15.96 -20.82 26.40
CA GLU A 190 16.36 -21.43 25.14
C GLU A 190 15.20 -22.24 24.59
N SER A 191 14.07 -21.58 24.31
CA SER A 191 12.84 -22.26 23.85
C SER A 191 12.24 -21.71 22.54
N LEU A 192 12.90 -20.75 21.88
CA LEU A 192 12.44 -20.20 20.57
C LEU A 192 13.47 -20.25 19.43
N ILE A 193 14.52 -21.08 19.54
CA ILE A 193 15.46 -21.31 18.43
C ILE A 193 15.02 -22.59 17.70
N PRO A 194 14.56 -22.52 16.43
CA PRO A 194 14.13 -23.71 15.71
C PRO A 194 15.32 -24.57 15.30
N PRO A 195 15.13 -25.89 15.13
CA PRO A 195 16.18 -26.81 14.73
C PRO A 195 16.77 -26.44 13.36
N GLU A 196 18.10 -26.52 13.25
CA GLU A 196 18.89 -26.12 12.06
C GLU A 196 18.36 -26.66 10.72
N GLY A 197 17.65 -27.79 10.73
CA GLY A 197 17.07 -28.41 9.54
C GLY A 197 16.04 -27.52 8.82
N SER A 198 15.27 -26.73 9.56
CA SER A 198 14.24 -25.85 8.97
C SER A 198 14.87 -24.65 8.24
N LEU A 199 15.97 -24.12 8.80
CA LEU A 199 16.77 -23.05 8.21
C LEU A 199 17.47 -23.50 6.93
N ARG A 200 17.97 -24.75 6.87
CA ARG A 200 18.62 -25.30 5.66
C ARG A 200 17.63 -25.42 4.50
N HIS A 201 16.40 -25.85 4.75
CA HIS A 201 15.38 -26.01 3.71
C HIS A 201 14.89 -24.67 3.14
N ALA A 202 14.74 -23.64 3.99
CA ALA A 202 14.46 -22.27 3.57
C ALA A 202 15.63 -21.65 2.77
N ARG A 203 16.86 -21.89 3.24
CA ARG A 203 18.12 -21.43 2.62
C ARG A 203 18.36 -22.04 1.24
N GLU A 204 17.97 -23.29 1.03
CA GLU A 204 18.09 -23.98 -0.27
C GLU A 204 17.02 -23.50 -1.27
N LYS A 205 15.77 -23.30 -0.82
CA LYS A 205 14.69 -22.71 -1.63
C LYS A 205 14.99 -21.27 -2.06
N MET A 206 15.65 -20.48 -1.21
CA MET A 206 16.05 -19.10 -1.52
C MET A 206 17.34 -18.99 -2.36
N SER A 207 18.33 -19.88 -2.18
CA SER A 207 19.60 -19.83 -2.94
C SER A 207 19.46 -20.22 -4.41
N ARG A 208 18.57 -21.15 -4.76
CA ARG A 208 18.42 -21.64 -6.16
C ARG A 208 17.85 -20.61 -7.14
N ARG A 209 17.38 -19.44 -6.68
CA ARG A 209 16.85 -18.37 -7.56
C ARG A 209 17.67 -17.10 -7.62
N ARG A 210 18.76 -16.97 -6.86
CA ARG A 210 19.66 -15.80 -6.94
C ARG A 210 20.38 -15.67 -8.28
N ARG A 211 20.46 -16.73 -9.10
CA ARG A 211 21.16 -16.71 -10.41
C ARG A 211 20.32 -16.22 -11.60
N LEU A 212 19.00 -16.06 -11.46
CA LEU A 212 18.13 -15.64 -12.57
C LEU A 212 17.74 -14.16 -12.56
N ASN A 213 18.06 -13.40 -11.49
CA ASN A 213 17.59 -12.01 -11.31
C ASN A 213 18.70 -10.95 -11.24
N SER A 214 19.92 -11.27 -11.71
CA SER A 214 21.00 -10.27 -11.83
C SER A 214 20.74 -9.24 -12.93
N SER A 215 19.96 -9.61 -13.96
CA SER A 215 19.51 -8.70 -15.04
C SER A 215 18.45 -7.69 -14.54
N LEU A 216 17.46 -8.14 -13.77
CA LEU A 216 16.36 -7.30 -13.27
C LEU A 216 16.77 -6.33 -12.16
N ARG A 217 17.89 -6.59 -11.48
CA ARG A 217 18.47 -5.71 -10.45
C ARG A 217 18.96 -4.37 -11.00
N ARG A 218 19.33 -4.26 -12.29
CA ARG A 218 19.78 -2.98 -12.86
C ARG A 218 18.61 -2.03 -13.19
N SER A 219 17.41 -2.58 -13.41
CA SER A 219 16.25 -1.78 -13.82
C SER A 219 15.39 -1.27 -12.65
N THR A 220 15.56 -1.79 -11.43
CA THR A 220 14.78 -1.36 -10.26
C THR A 220 15.55 -0.45 -9.30
N THR A 221 16.88 -0.39 -9.38
CA THR A 221 17.65 0.64 -8.66
C THR A 221 17.34 2.04 -9.18
N SER A 222 16.89 2.16 -10.44
CA SER A 222 16.46 3.43 -11.02
C SER A 222 15.17 4.02 -10.43
N PHE A 223 14.44 3.29 -9.56
CA PHE A 223 13.21 3.81 -8.96
C PHE A 223 13.46 4.79 -7.79
N CYS A 224 14.63 4.75 -7.13
CA CYS A 224 14.99 5.79 -6.15
C CYS A 224 16.33 6.50 -6.47
N GLU A 225 17.01 6.22 -7.60
CA GLU A 225 18.32 6.83 -7.95
C GLU A 225 18.22 8.06 -8.87
N THR A 226 17.04 8.45 -9.35
CA THR A 226 16.87 9.51 -10.37
C THR A 226 16.60 10.93 -9.83
N GLU A 227 16.71 11.20 -8.53
CA GLU A 227 16.49 12.55 -7.95
C GLU A 227 17.77 13.31 -7.54
N ASP A 228 18.92 13.07 -8.18
CA ASP A 228 20.14 13.88 -7.96
C ASP A 228 20.63 14.69 -9.18
N SER A 229 19.90 14.69 -10.30
CA SER A 229 20.21 15.59 -11.42
C SER A 229 18.95 16.18 -12.04
N GLY A 230 18.90 17.51 -12.00
CA GLY A 230 17.76 18.28 -12.46
C GLY A 230 17.46 18.13 -13.94
N ASN A 231 16.23 18.57 -14.25
CA ASN A 231 15.67 18.82 -15.57
C ASN A 231 15.03 17.62 -16.28
N TRP A 232 13.72 17.46 -16.08
CA TRP A 232 12.86 16.71 -17.00
C TRP A 232 11.73 17.61 -17.48
N ASN A 233 11.96 18.25 -18.64
CA ASN A 233 10.88 18.67 -19.53
C ASN A 233 10.26 17.39 -20.11
N LEU A 234 9.15 16.94 -19.54
CA LEU A 234 8.26 15.96 -20.16
C LEU A 234 6.94 16.66 -20.46
N ASN A 235 6.85 17.10 -21.71
CA ASN A 235 5.72 17.74 -22.33
C ASN A 235 4.61 16.69 -22.48
N TRP A 236 3.72 16.56 -21.49
CA TRP A 236 2.44 15.89 -21.67
C TRP A 236 1.51 16.86 -22.38
N SER A 237 1.44 16.73 -23.71
CA SER A 237 0.52 17.46 -24.56
C SER A 237 -0.90 17.36 -23.98
N ARG A 238 -1.41 18.48 -23.48
CA ARG A 238 -2.86 18.70 -23.34
C ARG A 238 -3.49 18.44 -24.70
N THR A 239 -4.50 17.57 -24.74
CA THR A 239 -5.54 17.72 -25.75
C THR A 239 -6.78 18.31 -25.08
N PRO A 240 -7.45 19.29 -25.69
CA PRO A 240 -8.49 20.07 -25.04
C PRO A 240 -9.82 19.32 -25.05
N SER A 241 -10.61 19.62 -24.02
CA SER A 241 -12.06 19.56 -24.01
C SER A 241 -12.68 20.07 -25.30
N GLU A 242 -13.58 19.29 -25.91
CA GLU A 242 -14.69 19.84 -26.68
C GLU A 242 -15.99 19.64 -25.88
N GLN A 243 -16.61 20.77 -25.58
CA GLN A 243 -17.93 20.89 -24.99
C GLN A 243 -19.00 20.64 -26.05
N ALA A 244 -20.11 20.02 -25.60
CA ALA A 244 -21.50 20.27 -25.98
C ALA A 244 -21.95 20.22 -27.46
N THR A 245 -23.03 19.48 -27.72
CA THR A 245 -24.31 20.05 -28.23
C THR A 245 -25.46 19.06 -27.98
N ALA A 246 -26.61 19.64 -27.58
CA ALA A 246 -27.92 19.05 -27.37
C ALA A 246 -28.44 18.21 -28.55
N ILE A 247 -29.28 17.18 -28.30
CA ILE A 247 -30.77 17.19 -28.28
C ILE A 247 -31.19 16.04 -27.35
#